data_AF-A0A498ITM6-F1
#
_entry.id   AF-A0A498ITM6-F1
#
_cell.length_a   1.000
_cell.length_b   1.000
_cell.length_c   1.000
_cell.angle_alpha   90.00
_cell.angle_beta   90.00
_cell.angle_gamma   90.00
#
_symmetry.space_group_name_H-M   'P 1'
#
loop_
_entity.id
_entity.type
_entity.pdbx_description
1 polymer ?
#
loop_
_entity_poly.entity_id
_entity_poly.type
_entity_poly.pdbx_seq_one_letter_code
_entity_poly.pdbx_strand_id
1 'polypeptide(L)'
;MKPSALETLTHIVVKYIGAIASASASYAAMAKRTNTNFFDFANALHDLQSVQGFIGASALHENGVLSSSVLSDLTVFVRWNQETPFASLILRVEKLGVEKRGNVVPFCWNWIPGGACMC
;
A
#
# COMPACT_ATOMS: atom_id res chain seq x y z
N MET A 1 -28.72 0.08 1.26
CA MET A 1 -28.23 1.45 1.05
C MET A 1 -27.10 1.42 0.02
N LYS A 2 -27.08 2.35 -0.94
CA LYS A 2 -25.92 2.53 -1.84
C LYS A 2 -24.80 3.22 -1.05
N PRO A 3 -23.54 2.76 -1.13
CA PRO A 3 -22.44 3.49 -0.52
C PRO A 3 -22.34 4.87 -1.16
N SER A 4 -22.05 5.87 -0.35
CA SER A 4 -21.73 7.22 -0.81
C SER A 4 -20.48 7.22 -1.69
N ALA A 5 -20.29 8.28 -2.47
CA ALA A 5 -19.08 8.46 -3.26
C ALA A 5 -17.81 8.44 -2.38
N LEU A 6 -17.88 9.03 -1.19
CA LEU A 6 -16.76 9.07 -0.23
C LEU A 6 -16.44 7.67 0.33
N GLU A 7 -17.45 6.89 0.73
CA GLU A 7 -17.24 5.52 1.21
C GLU A 7 -16.65 4.64 0.10
N THR A 8 -17.14 4.81 -1.14
CA THR A 8 -16.64 4.07 -2.29
C THR A 8 -15.18 4.44 -2.58
N LEU A 9 -14.83 5.72 -2.59
CA LEU A 9 -13.46 6.19 -2.80
C LEU A 9 -12.54 5.70 -1.68
N THR A 10 -12.98 5.79 -0.42
CA THR A 10 -12.23 5.29 0.73
C THR A 10 -11.92 3.81 0.58
N HIS A 11 -12.92 3.02 0.20
CA HIS A 11 -12.76 1.58 -0.01
C HIS A 11 -11.79 1.26 -1.17
N ILE A 12 -11.84 2.02 -2.26
CA ILE A 12 -10.88 1.90 -3.38
C ILE A 12 -9.47 2.23 -2.91
N VAL A 13 -9.29 3.35 -2.19
CA VAL A 13 -7.98 3.78 -1.67
C VAL A 13 -7.39 2.73 -0.72
N VAL A 14 -8.18 2.17 0.20
CA VAL A 14 -7.72 1.10 1.11
C VAL A 14 -7.25 -0.13 0.32
N LYS A 15 -8.01 -0.55 -0.69
CA LYS A 15 -7.61 -1.68 -1.56
C LYS A 15 -6.35 -1.38 -2.35
N TYR A 16 -6.20 -0.16 -2.86
CA TYR A 16 -5.04 0.25 -3.63
C TYR A 16 -3.76 0.26 -2.78
N ILE A 17 -3.82 0.84 -1.57
CA ILE A 17 -2.71 0.81 -0.61
C ILE A 17 -2.34 -0.63 -0.25
N GLY A 18 -3.33 -1.48 0.02
CA GLY A 18 -3.11 -2.91 0.30
C GLY A 18 -2.43 -3.63 -0.86
N ALA A 19 -2.85 -3.37 -2.10
CA ALA A 19 -2.23 -3.96 -3.29
C ALA A 19 -0.76 -3.54 -3.44
N ILE A 20 -0.44 -2.25 -3.23
CA ILE A 20 0.94 -1.76 -3.25
C ILE A 20 1.79 -2.46 -2.18
N ALA A 21 1.27 -2.55 -0.96
CA ALA A 21 1.98 -3.20 0.14
C ALA A 21 2.25 -4.69 -0.14
N SER A 22 1.26 -5.43 -0.63
CA SER A 22 1.43 -6.84 -1.01
C SER A 22 2.44 -7.02 -2.13
N ALA A 23 2.37 -6.22 -3.19
CA ALA A 23 3.32 -6.28 -4.30
C ALA A 23 4.75 -5.93 -3.85
N SER A 24 4.91 -4.92 -3.00
CA SER A 24 6.22 -4.54 -2.45
C SER A 24 6.82 -5.68 -1.60
N ALA A 25 6.00 -6.35 -0.80
CA ALA A 25 6.43 -7.51 -0.03
C ALA A 25 6.85 -8.68 -0.94
N SER A 26 6.14 -8.92 -2.05
CA SER A 26 6.55 -9.91 -3.05
C SER A 26 7.92 -9.58 -3.67
N TYR A 27 8.18 -8.31 -4.02
CA TYR A 27 9.48 -7.87 -4.51
C TYR A 27 10.62 -8.09 -3.49
N ALA A 28 10.37 -7.76 -2.22
CA ALA A 28 11.32 -8.03 -1.15
C ALA A 28 11.62 -9.54 -1.01
N ALA A 29 10.56 -10.37 -1.04
CA ALA A 29 10.67 -11.82 -0.95
C ALA A 29 11.44 -12.42 -2.15
N MET A 30 11.20 -11.94 -3.37
CA MET A 30 11.96 -12.32 -4.57
C MET A 30 13.46 -11.99 -4.44
N ALA A 31 13.78 -10.89 -3.75
CA ALA A 31 15.14 -10.52 -3.39
C ALA A 31 15.69 -11.24 -2.13
N LYS A 32 15.00 -12.28 -1.65
CA LYS A 32 15.34 -13.06 -0.43
C LYS A 32 15.42 -12.21 0.84
N ARG A 33 14.63 -11.14 0.91
CA ARG A 33 14.50 -10.27 2.08
C ARG A 33 13.09 -10.37 2.65
N THR A 34 12.96 -10.19 3.96
CA THR A 34 11.67 -10.04 4.64
C THR A 34 11.26 -8.58 4.75
N ASN A 35 12.24 -7.69 4.88
CA ASN A 35 12.01 -6.25 4.97
C ASN A 35 11.89 -5.63 3.59
N THR A 36 10.77 -4.95 3.38
CA THR A 36 10.52 -4.11 2.20
C THR A 36 11.34 -2.82 2.29
N ASN A 37 11.90 -2.39 1.17
CA ASN A 37 12.62 -1.12 1.04
C ASN A 37 11.97 -0.23 -0.03
N PHE A 38 12.54 0.96 -0.23
CA PHE A 38 12.05 1.93 -1.21
C PHE A 38 12.02 1.41 -2.66
N PHE A 39 13.00 0.60 -3.07
CA PHE A 39 13.06 0.04 -4.43
C PHE A 39 11.94 -0.98 -4.66
N ASP A 40 11.62 -1.80 -3.65
CA ASP A 40 10.50 -2.74 -3.72
C ASP A 40 9.17 -1.99 -3.89
N PHE A 41 9.00 -0.88 -3.18
CA PHE A 41 7.83 0.00 -3.29
C PHE A 41 7.72 0.66 -4.67
N ALA A 42 8.84 1.16 -5.20
CA ALA A 42 8.86 1.77 -6.51
C ALA A 42 8.51 0.74 -7.61
N ASN A 43 9.04 -0.48 -7.53
CA ASN A 43 8.66 -1.57 -8.44
C ASN A 43 7.17 -1.94 -8.34
N ALA A 44 6.62 -1.97 -7.12
CA ALA A 44 5.19 -2.23 -6.92
C ALA A 44 4.29 -1.14 -7.55
N LEU A 45 4.67 0.13 -7.41
CA LEU A 45 3.95 1.24 -8.04
C LEU A 45 3.99 1.13 -9.57
N HIS A 46 5.13 0.74 -10.13
CA HIS A 46 5.28 0.50 -11.56
C HIS A 46 4.30 -0.53 -12.09
N ASP A 47 4.25 -1.69 -11.46
CA ASP A 47 3.38 -2.78 -11.88
C ASP A 47 1.90 -2.42 -11.78
N LEU A 48 1.51 -1.74 -10.70
CA LEU A 48 0.11 -1.41 -10.43
C LEU A 48 -0.42 -0.26 -11.28
N GLN A 49 0.44 0.61 -11.81
CA GLN A 49 0.02 1.70 -12.68
C GLN A 49 0.02 1.34 -14.18
N SER A 50 0.26 0.07 -14.52
CA SER A 50 0.39 -0.44 -15.89
C SER A 50 -0.86 -0.33 -16.79
N VAL A 51 -2.00 0.16 -16.29
CA VAL A 51 -3.26 0.18 -17.08
C VAL A 51 -3.24 1.16 -18.26
N GLN A 52 -2.42 2.23 -18.22
CA GLN A 52 -2.34 3.21 -19.33
C GLN A 52 -0.94 3.39 -19.93
N GLY A 53 0.11 2.91 -19.25
CA GLY A 53 1.50 3.27 -19.58
C GLY A 53 1.77 4.76 -19.33
N PHE A 54 3.02 5.10 -19.01
CA PHE A 54 3.44 6.49 -18.79
C PHE A 54 4.48 6.91 -19.81
N ILE A 55 4.55 8.22 -20.06
CA ILE A 55 5.65 8.82 -20.81
C ILE A 55 6.95 8.51 -20.06
N GLY A 56 7.86 7.75 -20.68
CA GLY A 56 9.11 7.32 -20.06
C GLY A 56 9.09 5.88 -19.51
N ALA A 57 8.02 5.10 -19.71
CA ALA A 57 8.02 3.68 -19.32
C ALA A 57 9.16 2.87 -19.97
N SER A 58 9.61 3.23 -21.17
CA SER A 58 10.78 2.62 -21.82
C SER A 58 12.10 2.96 -21.12
N ALA A 59 12.18 4.13 -20.46
CA ALA A 59 13.38 4.57 -19.75
C ALA A 59 13.61 3.81 -18.43
N LEU A 60 12.65 2.99 -17.99
CA LEU A 60 12.81 2.14 -16.80
C LEU A 60 13.93 1.12 -16.95
N HIS A 61 14.08 0.58 -18.17
CA HIS A 61 15.13 -0.40 -18.46
C HIS A 61 16.49 0.25 -18.68
N GLU A 62 16.52 1.53 -19.07
CA GLU A 62 17.74 2.26 -19.42
C GLU A 62 18.35 3.03 -18.23
N ASN A 63 17.51 3.66 -17.41
CA ASN A 63 17.92 4.62 -16.38
C ASN A 63 17.58 4.18 -14.95
N GLY A 64 16.93 3.02 -14.80
CA GLY A 64 16.61 2.40 -13.53
C GLY A 64 15.30 2.89 -12.89
N VAL A 65 14.95 2.29 -11.75
CA VAL A 65 13.68 2.53 -11.04
C VAL A 65 13.54 3.98 -10.55
N LEU A 66 14.66 4.68 -10.33
CA LEU A 66 14.69 6.06 -9.81
C LEU A 66 14.34 7.12 -10.86
N SER A 67 14.56 6.85 -12.15
CA SER A 67 14.19 7.76 -13.25
C SER A 67 12.75 7.56 -13.73
N SER A 68 11.97 6.85 -12.94
CA SER A 68 10.57 6.58 -13.17
C SER A 68 9.73 7.85 -13.28
N SER A 69 8.85 7.88 -14.29
CA SER A 69 7.81 8.91 -14.41
C SER A 69 6.84 8.90 -13.22
N VAL A 70 6.54 7.72 -12.68
CA VAL A 70 5.67 7.54 -11.52
C VAL A 70 6.24 8.24 -10.27
N LEU A 71 7.52 8.04 -10.00
CA LEU A 71 8.18 8.69 -8.86
C LEU A 71 8.34 10.20 -9.09
N SER A 72 8.53 10.60 -10.35
CA SER A 72 8.59 12.01 -10.74
C SER A 72 7.23 12.70 -10.50
N ASP A 73 6.13 12.07 -10.93
CA ASP A 73 4.76 12.58 -10.71
C ASP A 73 4.44 12.66 -9.22
N LEU A 74 4.84 11.66 -8.42
CA LEU A 74 4.67 11.68 -6.97
C LEU A 74 5.50 12.80 -6.32
N THR A 75 6.72 13.05 -6.81
CA THR A 75 7.56 14.17 -6.35
C THR A 75 6.92 15.52 -6.65
N VAL A 76 6.35 15.68 -7.86
CA VAL A 76 5.60 16.88 -8.25
C VAL A 76 4.37 17.04 -7.37
N PHE A 77 3.60 15.98 -7.13
CA PHE A 77 2.45 16.01 -6.24
C PHE A 77 2.84 16.45 -4.82
N VAL A 78 3.85 15.83 -4.22
CA VAL A 78 4.33 16.18 -2.87
C VAL A 78 4.82 17.63 -2.80
N ARG A 79 5.48 18.13 -3.86
CA ARG A 79 5.98 19.51 -3.91
C ARG A 79 4.85 20.54 -3.88
N TRP A 80 3.73 20.27 -4.53
CA TRP A 80 2.64 21.23 -4.69
C TRP A 80 1.49 21.02 -3.71
N ASN A 81 1.42 19.85 -3.08
CA ASN A 81 0.37 19.55 -2.11
C ASN A 81 0.76 20.06 -0.72
N GLN A 82 -0.06 20.94 -0.13
CA GLN A 82 0.07 21.31 1.28
C GLN A 82 -0.19 20.07 2.14
N GLU A 83 0.72 19.76 3.07
CA GLU A 83 0.53 18.64 3.99
C GLU A 83 -0.78 18.81 4.76
N THR A 84 -1.68 17.82 4.63
CA THR A 84 -2.90 17.76 5.41
C THR A 84 -2.58 17.02 6.72
N PRO A 85 -2.47 17.72 7.87
CA PRO A 85 -2.22 17.04 9.13
C PRO A 85 -3.37 16.08 9.43
N PHE A 86 -3.09 14.97 10.11
CA PHE A 86 -4.14 14.06 10.58
C PHE A 86 -5.15 14.86 11.40
N ALA A 87 -6.41 14.87 10.97
CA ALA A 87 -7.48 15.64 11.59
C ALA A 87 -7.72 15.26 13.07
N SER A 88 -7.25 14.08 13.49
CA SER A 88 -7.23 13.64 14.88
C SER A 88 -6.06 12.69 15.13
N LEU A 89 -5.70 12.51 16.40
CA LEU A 89 -4.76 11.48 16.81
C LEU A 89 -5.26 10.11 16.33
N ILE A 90 -4.39 9.33 15.70
CA ILE A 90 -4.67 7.93 15.40
C ILE A 90 -4.81 7.20 16.73
N LEU A 91 -6.07 6.89 17.10
CA LEU A 91 -6.37 6.09 18.28
C LEU A 91 -5.75 4.71 18.10
N ARG A 92 -4.76 4.38 18.95
CA ARG A 92 -4.27 3.01 19.06
C ARG A 92 -5.37 2.17 19.69
N VAL A 93 -5.64 1.00 19.10
CA VAL A 93 -6.67 0.04 19.55
C VAL A 93 -6.57 -0.28 21.04
N GLU A 94 -5.38 -0.21 21.63
CA GLU A 94 -5.15 -0.39 23.07
C GLU A 94 -5.96 0.58 23.96
N LYS A 95 -6.36 1.74 23.43
CA LYS A 95 -7.11 2.77 24.16
C LYS A 95 -8.63 2.67 23.97
N LEU A 96 -9.10 1.77 23.11
CA LEU A 96 -10.52 1.48 22.89
C LEU A 96 -10.97 0.38 23.86
N GLY A 97 -11.07 0.74 25.14
CA GLY A 97 -11.92 0.04 26.11
C GLY A 97 -11.54 -1.41 26.43
N VAL A 98 -11.03 -1.59 27.64
CA VAL A 98 -11.38 -2.75 28.47
C VAL A 98 -12.91 -2.77 28.62
N GLU A 99 -13.61 -3.39 27.67
CA GLU A 99 -14.97 -3.89 27.85
C GLU A 99 -15.01 -5.35 27.43
N LYS A 100 -15.51 -6.17 28.36
CA LYS A 100 -15.30 -7.61 28.35
C LYS A 100 -16.16 -8.32 27.28
N ARG A 101 -15.49 -9.27 26.63
CA ARG A 101 -16.01 -10.59 26.21
C ARG A 101 -16.83 -10.62 24.92
N GLY A 102 -16.21 -11.16 23.86
CA GLY A 102 -16.91 -11.75 22.71
C GLY A 102 -16.03 -11.80 21.46
N ASN A 103 -15.35 -12.93 21.24
CA ASN A 103 -14.62 -13.32 20.02
C ASN A 103 -13.92 -12.19 19.23
N VAL A 104 -12.69 -11.86 19.64
CA VAL A 104 -11.72 -11.30 18.71
C VAL A 104 -11.40 -12.41 17.71
N VAL A 105 -12.03 -12.36 16.53
CA VAL A 105 -11.55 -13.11 15.37
C VAL A 105 -10.26 -12.42 14.96
N PRO A 106 -9.09 -13.08 14.99
CA PRO A 106 -7.89 -12.48 14.46
C PRO A 106 -8.13 -12.23 12.97
N PHE A 107 -7.85 -11.03 12.49
CA PHE A 107 -7.78 -10.73 11.07
C PHE A 107 -6.57 -11.47 10.47
N CYS A 108 -6.68 -12.78 10.30
CA CYS A 108 -5.77 -13.57 9.49
C CYS A 108 -6.18 -13.41 8.03
N TRP A 109 -5.45 -12.56 7.29
CA TRP A 109 -5.58 -12.52 5.84
C TRP A 109 -5.00 -13.81 5.25
N ASN A 110 -5.91 -14.65 4.78
CA ASN A 110 -5.73 -15.85 3.97
C ASN A 110 -5.00 -17.07 4.58
N TRP A 111 -5.73 -18.18 4.54
CA TRP A 111 -5.34 -19.53 4.95
C TRP A 111 -4.43 -20.17 3.88
N ILE A 112 -3.23 -20.59 4.26
CA ILE A 112 -2.40 -21.50 3.45
C ILE A 112 -2.74 -22.94 3.91
N PRO A 113 -2.95 -23.92 3.00
CA PRO A 113 -3.06 -25.32 3.39
C PRO A 113 -1.73 -25.75 3.99
N GLY A 114 -1.65 -25.86 5.33
CA GLY A 114 -0.40 -26.16 6.04
C GLY A 114 -0.28 -25.60 7.46
N GLY A 115 -1.20 -24.72 7.89
CA GLY A 115 -1.41 -24.46 9.32
C GLY A 115 -0.39 -23.56 10.03
N ALA A 116 0.37 -22.71 9.32
CA ALA A 116 1.17 -21.68 9.97
C ALA A 116 0.52 -20.28 9.84
N CYS A 117 0.33 -19.60 10.97
CA CYS A 117 0.08 -18.15 11.02
C CYS A 117 1.43 -17.45 11.19
N MET A 118 1.66 -16.36 10.45
CA MET A 118 2.85 -15.52 10.63
C MET A 118 2.39 -14.17 11.21
N CYS A 119 2.86 -13.85 12.42
CA CYS A 119 2.69 -12.55 13.07
C CYS A 119 3.73 -11.55 12.53
#